data_AF-A0A7S1A8S3-F1
#
_entry.id   AF-A0A7S1A8S3-F1
#
_cell.length_a   1.000
_cell.length_b   1.000
_cell.length_c   1.000
_cell.angle_alpha   90.00
_cell.angle_beta   90.00
_cell.angle_gamma   90.00
#
_symmetry.space_group_name_H-M   'P 1'
#
loop_
_entity.id
_entity.type
_entity.pdbx_description
1 polymer ?
#
loop_
_entity_poly.entity_id
_entity_poly.type
_entity_poly.pdbx_seq_one_letter_code
_entity_poly.pdbx_strand_id
1 'polypeptide(L)'
;MSGFTDVSSACDGSLLFLLRRKGLGPHPQDFCTCWAHYRLLLRSDHGETLVRSTKASVTMTGPETIVERNDLDPKKFVLGEMEVPECVEFVVRRLGVEGFGVLRLSSSALPEGRPAGDINVEVELFGAEPACGGHGTAGWIGLKSVMTERRMAEEWLAGAVDARGKLEAFDKLKASEGQARRAALDVASAVRKASYLAERRFQRAKTWLEQGNFEEDPARVTKETARVFRGLAKAMLLNQKRFSVEEGEGQQDFGTDLLRYLNRKNHEGPPVGGPDKGIQAEARDLALRVLDVDATNVLNLEVAGFACAELGDFATARVHLEKALEFDPGNEAIKSEMARVNVREKHGAAENSETLLFDLQTQLDAAHVASDVAAVASLMTHIGALVDGNQVTWDACVRSKVGKTVGSIQKSPPNNDQEIQNQAVRLVRKFRDMAERNRPLWS
;
A
#
# COMPACT_ATOMS: atom_id res chain seq x y z
N MET A 1 10.66 -23.71 -32.94
CA MET A 1 9.77 -23.26 -31.86
C MET A 1 8.91 -24.41 -31.27
N SER A 2 9.21 -25.68 -31.54
CA SER A 2 8.40 -26.79 -31.03
C SER A 2 8.50 -26.90 -29.50
N GLY A 3 7.35 -27.01 -28.82
CA GLY A 3 7.25 -27.35 -27.40
C GLY A 3 6.95 -26.20 -26.43
N PHE A 4 7.10 -24.93 -26.84
CA PHE A 4 6.67 -23.81 -25.98
C PHE A 4 5.15 -23.65 -26.02
N THR A 5 4.55 -23.48 -24.85
CA THR A 5 3.14 -23.13 -24.68
C THR A 5 3.06 -21.65 -24.31
N ASP A 6 2.22 -20.89 -25.00
CA ASP A 6 1.92 -19.53 -24.58
C ASP A 6 1.07 -19.57 -23.31
N VAL A 7 1.59 -18.94 -22.26
CA VAL A 7 0.95 -18.85 -20.96
C VAL A 7 0.55 -17.42 -20.62
N SER A 8 0.70 -16.48 -21.56
CA SER A 8 0.16 -15.14 -21.38
C SER A 8 -1.36 -15.15 -21.45
N SER A 9 -2.01 -14.31 -20.63
CA SER A 9 -3.47 -14.18 -20.65
C SER A 9 -3.98 -13.55 -21.95
N ALA A 10 -3.14 -12.77 -22.63
CA ALA A 10 -3.44 -12.17 -23.93
C ALA A 10 -3.20 -13.13 -25.12
N CYS A 11 -2.57 -14.30 -24.90
CA CYS A 11 -2.13 -15.22 -25.95
C CYS A 11 -1.32 -14.52 -27.06
N ASP A 12 -0.51 -13.55 -26.66
CA ASP A 12 0.30 -12.67 -27.52
C ASP A 12 1.75 -13.14 -27.67
N GLY A 13 2.10 -14.31 -27.11
CA GLY A 13 3.44 -14.87 -27.11
C GLY A 13 4.43 -14.16 -26.20
N SER A 14 3.98 -13.21 -25.37
CA SER A 14 4.85 -12.47 -24.45
C SER A 14 5.44 -13.37 -23.34
N LEU A 15 4.74 -14.45 -22.99
CA LEU A 15 5.12 -15.40 -21.95
C LEU A 15 5.06 -16.82 -22.50
N LEU A 16 6.21 -17.36 -22.90
CA LEU A 16 6.29 -18.72 -23.46
C LEU A 16 6.91 -19.67 -22.45
N PHE A 17 6.17 -20.70 -22.04
CA PHE A 17 6.64 -21.71 -21.10
C PHE A 17 6.93 -23.04 -21.79
N LEU A 18 8.11 -23.59 -21.53
CA LEU A 18 8.51 -24.94 -21.95
C LEU A 18 8.80 -25.79 -20.72
N LEU A 19 7.99 -26.83 -20.52
CA LEU A 19 8.27 -27.88 -19.55
C LEU A 19 9.22 -28.90 -20.19
N ARG A 20 10.50 -28.87 -19.85
CA ARG A 20 11.49 -29.83 -20.39
C ARG A 20 11.47 -31.16 -19.64
N ARG A 21 11.28 -31.12 -18.32
CA ARG A 21 11.15 -32.30 -17.46
C ARG A 21 10.09 -32.02 -16.42
N LYS A 22 9.04 -32.84 -16.36
CA LYS A 22 7.91 -32.61 -15.43
C LYS A 22 8.32 -32.72 -13.96
N GLY A 23 9.23 -33.63 -13.64
CA GLY A 23 9.53 -34.00 -12.25
C GLY A 23 8.50 -34.99 -11.68
N LEU A 24 8.74 -35.41 -10.44
CA LEU A 24 7.97 -36.37 -9.66
C LEU A 24 7.05 -35.66 -8.66
N GLY A 25 5.93 -36.31 -8.32
CA GLY A 25 5.03 -35.85 -7.26
C GLY A 25 4.13 -34.66 -7.63
N PRO A 26 3.39 -34.12 -6.64
CA PRO A 26 2.50 -33.00 -6.83
C PRO A 26 3.27 -31.70 -7.05
N HIS A 27 2.61 -30.73 -7.69
CA HIS A 27 3.15 -29.39 -7.86
C HIS A 27 3.18 -28.64 -6.51
N PRO A 28 4.28 -27.95 -6.17
CA PRO A 28 4.36 -27.12 -4.98
C PRO A 28 3.24 -26.07 -4.95
N GLN A 29 2.62 -25.92 -3.78
CA GLN A 29 1.56 -24.94 -3.52
C GLN A 29 2.11 -23.72 -2.78
N ASP A 30 1.25 -22.75 -2.51
CA ASP A 30 1.59 -21.62 -1.66
C ASP A 30 2.15 -22.06 -0.30
N PHE A 31 3.19 -21.36 0.14
CA PHE A 31 3.92 -21.59 1.38
C PHE A 31 4.70 -22.91 1.47
N CYS A 32 4.78 -23.69 0.38
CA CYS A 32 5.72 -24.79 0.31
C CYS A 32 7.15 -24.26 0.42
N THR A 33 7.98 -24.97 1.18
CA THR A 33 9.42 -24.72 1.19
C THR A 33 10.02 -25.45 -0.01
N CYS A 34 10.71 -24.73 -0.89
CA CYS A 34 11.28 -25.26 -2.11
C CYS A 34 12.80 -25.09 -2.14
N TRP A 35 13.46 -26.01 -2.81
CA TRP A 35 14.90 -25.96 -3.10
C TRP A 35 15.05 -25.97 -4.61
N ALA A 36 15.50 -24.86 -5.20
CA ALA A 36 15.69 -24.77 -6.63
C ALA A 36 16.99 -24.07 -7.01
N HIS A 37 17.52 -24.47 -8.16
CA HIS A 37 18.44 -23.64 -8.91
C HIS A 37 17.69 -22.87 -9.98
N TYR A 38 18.08 -21.62 -10.20
CA TYR A 38 17.56 -20.86 -11.34
C TYR A 38 18.64 -20.00 -12.00
N ARG A 39 18.41 -19.72 -13.28
CA ARG A 39 19.22 -18.84 -14.13
C ARG A 39 18.33 -17.82 -14.82
N LEU A 40 18.81 -16.59 -14.88
CA LEU A 40 18.24 -15.51 -15.68
C LEU A 40 19.22 -15.20 -16.82
N LEU A 41 18.80 -15.47 -18.04
CA LEU A 41 19.61 -15.35 -19.24
C LEU A 41 19.02 -14.26 -20.13
N LEU A 42 19.74 -13.16 -20.34
CA LEU A 42 19.34 -12.13 -21.28
C LEU A 42 19.62 -12.62 -22.70
N ARG A 43 18.62 -12.55 -23.57
CA ARG A 43 18.74 -12.93 -24.97
C ARG A 43 19.10 -11.72 -25.81
N SER A 44 20.07 -11.90 -26.68
CA SER A 44 20.49 -10.95 -27.70
C SER A 44 20.66 -11.65 -29.04
N ASP A 45 20.83 -10.88 -30.12
CA ASP A 45 21.14 -11.43 -31.44
C ASP A 45 22.47 -12.20 -31.47
N HIS A 46 23.34 -11.97 -30.48
CA HIS A 46 24.66 -12.59 -30.34
C HIS A 46 24.67 -13.80 -29.38
N GLY A 47 23.51 -14.19 -28.84
CA GLY A 47 23.37 -15.30 -27.90
C GLY A 47 22.80 -14.90 -26.54
N GLU A 48 22.99 -15.78 -25.56
CA GLU A 48 22.46 -15.62 -24.21
C GLU A 48 23.56 -15.16 -23.25
N THR A 49 23.29 -14.10 -22.48
CA THR A 49 24.19 -13.59 -21.44
C THR A 49 23.60 -13.88 -20.07
N LEU A 50 24.40 -14.50 -19.19
CA LEU A 50 23.97 -14.77 -17.83
C LEU A 50 23.88 -13.47 -17.01
N VAL A 51 22.67 -13.14 -16.57
CA VAL A 51 22.41 -11.98 -15.70
C VAL A 51 22.52 -12.38 -14.24
N ARG A 52 21.93 -13.54 -13.88
CA ARG A 52 21.87 -14.01 -12.51
C ARG A 52 21.77 -15.52 -12.48
N SER A 53 22.45 -16.15 -11.53
CA SER A 53 22.30 -17.57 -11.24
C SER A 53 22.40 -17.83 -9.75
N THR A 54 21.65 -18.80 -9.24
CA THR A 54 21.92 -19.37 -7.91
C THR A 54 23.21 -20.18 -7.87
N LYS A 55 23.73 -20.57 -9.04
CA LYS A 55 25.00 -21.26 -9.19
C LYS A 55 26.18 -20.29 -9.39
N ALA A 56 25.93 -18.98 -9.38
CA ALA A 56 26.98 -17.99 -9.60
C ALA A 56 27.89 -17.86 -8.39
N SER A 57 29.21 -17.88 -8.61
CA SER A 57 30.20 -17.32 -7.70
C SER A 57 30.86 -16.11 -8.35
N VAL A 58 30.97 -14.99 -7.62
CA VAL A 58 31.68 -13.80 -8.08
C VAL A 58 33.16 -13.96 -7.72
N THR A 59 34.02 -14.04 -8.72
CA THR A 59 35.48 -13.97 -8.53
C THR A 59 35.92 -12.52 -8.53
N MET A 60 36.59 -12.07 -7.45
CA MET A 60 37.06 -10.68 -7.29
C MET A 60 38.37 -10.36 -8.05
N THR A 61 38.85 -11.27 -8.90
CA THR A 61 40.09 -11.11 -9.68
C THR A 61 39.79 -10.65 -11.10
N GLY A 62 39.51 -9.35 -11.29
CA GLY A 62 39.31 -8.73 -12.61
C GLY A 62 37.90 -8.16 -12.84
N PRO A 63 37.53 -7.79 -14.09
CA PRO A 63 36.14 -7.42 -14.42
C PRO A 63 35.20 -8.53 -13.96
N GLU A 64 34.02 -8.16 -13.43
CA GLU A 64 33.08 -9.10 -12.82
C GLU A 64 32.63 -10.18 -13.82
N THR A 65 33.31 -11.32 -13.82
CA THR A 65 32.91 -12.50 -14.59
C THR A 65 32.08 -13.42 -13.69
N ILE A 66 30.85 -13.68 -14.08
CA ILE A 66 29.99 -14.64 -13.39
C ILE A 66 30.42 -16.04 -13.80
N VAL A 67 30.99 -16.80 -12.86
CA VAL A 67 31.34 -18.21 -13.07
C VAL A 67 30.30 -19.08 -12.38
N GLU A 68 29.69 -20.01 -13.12
CA GLU A 68 28.77 -20.97 -12.54
C GLU A 68 29.49 -22.19 -11.96
N ARG A 69 29.10 -22.56 -10.75
CA ARG A 69 29.58 -23.71 -10.00
C ARG A 69 28.48 -24.75 -9.86
N ASN A 70 28.77 -25.99 -10.23
CA ASN A 70 27.80 -27.09 -10.17
C ASN A 70 27.69 -27.72 -8.77
N ASP A 71 28.58 -27.36 -7.84
CA ASP A 71 28.67 -27.89 -6.48
C ASP A 71 27.98 -27.00 -5.43
N LEU A 72 27.27 -25.95 -5.84
CA LEU A 72 26.52 -25.11 -4.92
C LEU A 72 25.17 -25.74 -4.58
N ASP A 73 24.76 -25.61 -3.32
CA ASP A 73 23.45 -26.08 -2.87
C ASP A 73 22.31 -25.28 -3.54
N PRO A 74 21.16 -25.93 -3.80
CA PRO A 74 19.98 -25.24 -4.31
C PRO A 74 19.50 -24.19 -3.31
N LYS A 75 19.01 -23.05 -3.84
CA LYS A 75 18.47 -22.00 -2.98
C LYS A 75 17.18 -22.49 -2.33
N LYS A 76 17.14 -22.45 -1.00
CA LYS A 76 15.93 -22.66 -0.19
C LYS A 76 15.09 -21.38 -0.18
N PHE A 77 13.80 -21.48 -0.44
CA PHE A 77 12.84 -20.37 -0.32
C PHE A 77 11.42 -20.86 -0.09
N VAL A 78 10.54 -19.98 0.40
CA VAL A 78 9.11 -20.27 0.57
C VAL A 78 8.30 -19.69 -0.59
N LEU A 79 7.46 -20.52 -1.22
CA LEU A 79 6.62 -20.07 -2.33
C LEU A 79 5.57 -19.05 -1.86
N GLY A 80 5.47 -17.95 -2.60
CA GLY A 80 4.54 -16.88 -2.31
C GLY A 80 5.06 -15.89 -1.25
N GLU A 81 6.29 -16.04 -0.76
CA GLU A 81 6.97 -15.05 0.10
C GLU A 81 7.93 -14.14 -0.67
N MET A 82 7.98 -14.28 -2.01
CA MET A 82 8.72 -13.37 -2.90
C MET A 82 10.21 -13.25 -2.53
N GLU A 83 10.81 -14.35 -2.05
CA GLU A 83 12.25 -14.47 -1.77
C GLU A 83 13.09 -14.72 -3.04
N VAL A 84 12.40 -15.09 -4.12
CA VAL A 84 12.93 -15.26 -5.48
C VAL A 84 12.09 -14.42 -6.46
N PRO A 85 12.62 -14.09 -7.65
CA PRO A 85 11.82 -13.41 -8.67
C PRO A 85 10.53 -14.18 -8.98
N GLU A 86 9.41 -13.49 -9.21
CA GLU A 86 8.11 -14.13 -9.43
C GLU A 86 8.09 -15.09 -10.63
N CYS A 87 8.88 -14.78 -11.67
CA CYS A 87 9.05 -15.65 -12.81
C CYS A 87 9.65 -17.02 -12.42
N VAL A 88 10.48 -17.08 -11.38
CA VAL A 88 10.99 -18.33 -10.80
C VAL A 88 9.86 -19.06 -10.08
N GLU A 89 9.12 -18.39 -9.19
CA GLU A 89 7.98 -19.02 -8.50
C GLU A 89 6.93 -19.56 -9.48
N PHE A 90 6.65 -18.81 -10.55
CA PHE A 90 5.72 -19.20 -11.60
C PHE A 90 6.11 -20.54 -12.24
N VAL A 91 7.41 -20.72 -12.53
CA VAL A 91 7.93 -21.97 -13.08
C VAL A 91 7.85 -23.07 -12.03
N VAL A 92 8.29 -22.82 -10.79
CA VAL A 92 8.31 -23.82 -9.71
C VAL A 92 6.93 -24.43 -9.47
N ARG A 93 5.85 -23.62 -9.49
CA ARG A 93 4.46 -24.08 -9.34
C ARG A 93 3.98 -25.03 -10.44
N ARG A 94 4.74 -25.20 -11.52
CA ARG A 94 4.44 -26.09 -12.66
C ARG A 94 5.39 -27.28 -12.73
N LEU A 95 6.38 -27.35 -11.84
CA LEU A 95 7.32 -28.44 -11.75
C LEU A 95 6.88 -29.40 -10.64
N GLY A 96 7.13 -30.69 -10.82
CA GLY A 96 7.30 -31.64 -9.71
C GLY A 96 8.76 -31.61 -9.25
N VAL A 97 9.06 -32.29 -8.14
CA VAL A 97 10.43 -32.45 -7.63
C VAL A 97 11.30 -33.12 -8.70
N GLU A 98 12.56 -32.71 -8.85
CA GLU A 98 13.43 -33.02 -9.99
C GLU A 98 12.95 -32.43 -11.33
N GLY A 99 11.94 -31.56 -11.37
CA GLY A 99 11.47 -30.93 -12.60
C GLY A 99 12.45 -29.89 -13.16
N PHE A 100 12.37 -29.65 -14.47
CA PHE A 100 13.11 -28.59 -15.16
C PHE A 100 12.20 -27.86 -16.16
N GLY A 101 12.13 -26.54 -16.03
CA GLY A 101 11.29 -25.67 -16.85
C GLY A 101 12.04 -24.44 -17.35
N VAL A 102 11.63 -23.94 -18.51
CA VAL A 102 12.15 -22.70 -19.09
C VAL A 102 10.98 -21.77 -19.40
N LEU A 103 10.99 -20.58 -18.82
CA LEU A 103 10.05 -19.51 -19.13
C LEU A 103 10.77 -18.44 -19.95
N ARG A 104 10.23 -18.10 -21.11
CA ARG A 104 10.69 -16.97 -21.92
C ARG A 104 9.78 -15.79 -21.68
N LEU A 105 10.40 -14.65 -21.39
CA LEU A 105 9.76 -13.37 -21.18
C LEU A 105 10.21 -12.46 -22.31
N SER A 106 9.28 -11.96 -23.12
CA SER A 106 9.60 -10.94 -24.12
C SER A 106 9.92 -9.60 -23.45
N SER A 107 10.53 -8.68 -24.19
CA SER A 107 10.70 -7.26 -23.81
C SER A 107 9.39 -6.51 -23.56
N SER A 108 8.25 -7.05 -24.01
CA SER A 108 6.90 -6.58 -23.67
C SER A 108 6.30 -7.24 -22.42
N ALA A 109 6.79 -8.42 -22.00
CA ALA A 109 6.41 -9.07 -20.74
C ALA A 109 7.12 -8.41 -19.55
N LEU A 110 6.52 -7.35 -19.02
CA LEU A 110 6.98 -6.60 -17.83
C LEU A 110 7.21 -7.56 -16.65
N PRO A 111 8.34 -7.48 -15.93
CA PRO A 111 8.28 -6.86 -14.58
C PRO A 111 9.26 -5.69 -14.34
N GLU A 112 8.99 -4.92 -13.29
CA GLU A 112 9.83 -3.84 -12.76
C GLU A 112 11.22 -4.35 -12.31
N GLY A 113 12.27 -3.57 -12.54
CA GLY A 113 13.64 -3.92 -12.15
C GLY A 113 14.33 -5.01 -13.01
N ARG A 114 13.72 -5.42 -14.13
CA ARG A 114 14.37 -6.37 -15.06
C ARG A 114 15.37 -5.67 -15.99
N PRO A 115 16.42 -6.38 -16.43
CA PRO A 115 17.22 -5.95 -17.57
C PRO A 115 16.34 -5.77 -18.81
N ALA A 116 16.54 -4.69 -19.56
CA ALA A 116 15.86 -4.49 -20.83
C ALA A 116 16.17 -5.65 -21.80
N GLY A 117 15.14 -6.16 -22.48
CA GLY A 117 15.27 -7.23 -23.49
C GLY A 117 14.50 -8.49 -23.15
N ASP A 118 14.63 -9.48 -24.04
CA ASP A 118 14.01 -10.80 -23.88
C ASP A 118 14.83 -11.65 -22.90
N ILE A 119 14.18 -12.32 -21.95
CA ILE A 119 14.85 -13.09 -20.90
C ILE A 119 14.38 -14.54 -20.92
N ASN A 120 15.32 -15.49 -20.80
CA ASN A 120 15.03 -16.88 -20.45
C ASN A 120 15.26 -17.10 -18.95
N VAL A 121 14.25 -17.66 -18.29
CA VAL A 121 14.27 -18.06 -16.89
C VAL A 121 14.29 -19.58 -16.85
N GLU A 122 15.45 -20.15 -16.53
CA GLU A 122 15.60 -21.60 -16.37
C GLU A 122 15.50 -21.94 -14.89
N VAL A 123 14.71 -22.96 -14.55
CA VAL A 123 14.54 -23.40 -13.16
C VAL A 123 14.58 -24.91 -13.06
N GLU A 124 15.40 -25.42 -12.14
CA GLU A 124 15.47 -26.82 -11.75
C GLU A 124 15.05 -26.97 -10.29
N LEU A 125 13.97 -27.71 -10.04
CA LEU A 125 13.42 -27.94 -8.70
C LEU A 125 14.01 -29.22 -8.12
N PHE A 126 14.71 -29.14 -7.00
CA PHE A 126 15.37 -30.29 -6.34
C PHE A 126 14.56 -30.88 -5.20
N GLY A 127 13.74 -30.07 -4.54
CA GLY A 127 12.93 -30.51 -3.42
C GLY A 127 11.77 -29.57 -3.16
N ALA A 128 10.71 -30.12 -2.58
CA ALA A 128 9.58 -29.36 -2.08
C ALA A 128 9.01 -30.03 -0.83
N GLU A 129 8.93 -29.28 0.26
CA GLU A 129 8.23 -29.68 1.47
C GLU A 129 6.84 -29.03 1.48
N PRO A 130 5.76 -29.82 1.66
CA PRO A 130 4.42 -29.29 1.74
C PRO A 130 4.27 -28.36 2.95
N ALA A 131 3.58 -27.25 2.75
CA ALA A 131 3.20 -26.39 3.87
C ALA A 131 2.15 -27.11 4.74
N CYS A 132 2.13 -26.83 6.04
CA CYS A 132 1.05 -27.31 6.92
C CYS A 132 -0.29 -26.77 6.39
N GLY A 133 -1.19 -27.60 5.89
CA GLY A 133 -2.45 -27.15 5.27
C GLY A 133 -3.55 -26.76 6.27
N GLY A 134 -3.34 -27.00 7.56
CA GLY A 134 -4.37 -26.85 8.61
C GLY A 134 -4.83 -28.20 9.13
N HIS A 135 -6.05 -28.25 9.68
CA HIS A 135 -6.63 -29.45 10.31
C HIS A 135 -6.49 -30.71 9.46
N GLY A 136 -6.01 -31.79 10.09
CA GLY A 136 -5.87 -33.11 9.45
C GLY A 136 -4.74 -33.23 8.42
N THR A 137 -3.93 -32.18 8.22
CA THR A 137 -2.80 -32.21 7.29
C THR A 137 -1.47 -32.51 7.98
N ALA A 138 -0.47 -32.95 7.21
CA ALA A 138 0.87 -33.18 7.71
C ALA A 138 1.44 -31.90 8.37
N GLY A 139 2.02 -32.05 9.56
CA GLY A 139 2.59 -30.93 10.33
C GLY A 139 1.57 -30.12 11.14
N TRP A 140 0.27 -30.44 11.08
CA TRP A 140 -0.73 -29.83 11.96
C TRP A 140 -0.59 -30.32 13.39
N ILE A 141 -0.47 -29.39 14.33
CA ILE A 141 -0.29 -29.66 15.76
C ILE A 141 -1.24 -28.81 16.62
N GLY A 142 -2.46 -28.56 16.12
CA GLY A 142 -3.48 -27.80 16.83
C GLY A 142 -3.20 -26.30 16.87
N LEU A 143 -3.54 -25.64 17.99
CA LEU A 143 -3.41 -24.19 18.14
C LEU A 143 -1.96 -23.73 17.95
N LYS A 144 -0.97 -24.58 18.24
CA LYS A 144 0.45 -24.26 18.03
C LYS A 144 0.79 -23.99 16.57
N SER A 145 0.13 -24.66 15.61
CA SER A 145 0.29 -24.35 14.18
C SER A 145 -0.22 -22.94 13.84
N VAL A 146 -1.37 -22.56 14.40
CA VAL A 146 -1.92 -21.20 14.26
C VAL A 146 -0.96 -20.16 14.84
N MET A 147 -0.43 -20.42 16.04
CA MET A 147 0.50 -19.51 16.73
C MET A 147 1.79 -19.29 15.93
N THR A 148 2.31 -20.35 15.28
CA THR A 148 3.47 -20.28 14.40
C THR A 148 3.18 -19.44 13.17
N GLU A 149 2.04 -19.67 12.50
CA GLU A 149 1.64 -18.90 11.31
C GLU A 149 1.42 -17.42 11.64
N ARG A 150 0.74 -17.13 12.75
CA ARG A 150 0.58 -15.77 13.29
C ARG A 150 1.94 -15.12 13.56
N ARG A 151 2.91 -15.83 14.14
CA ARG A 151 4.24 -15.24 14.45
C ARG A 151 4.97 -14.84 13.18
N MET A 152 4.96 -15.70 12.16
CA MET A 152 5.54 -15.36 10.85
C MET A 152 4.82 -14.14 10.22
N ALA A 153 3.49 -14.08 10.34
CA ALA A 153 2.72 -12.93 9.88
C ALA A 153 3.11 -11.63 10.62
N GLU A 154 3.34 -11.71 11.94
CA GLU A 154 3.79 -10.56 12.75
C GLU A 154 5.19 -10.09 12.39
N GLU A 155 6.11 -10.99 12.03
CA GLU A 155 7.45 -10.63 11.53
C GLU A 155 7.35 -9.80 10.25
N TRP A 156 6.51 -10.21 9.30
CA TRP A 156 6.22 -9.44 8.08
C TRP A 156 5.53 -8.10 8.39
N LEU A 157 4.53 -8.10 9.28
CA LEU A 157 3.81 -6.89 9.65
C LEU A 157 4.72 -5.87 10.33
N ALA A 158 5.66 -6.32 11.17
CA ALA A 158 6.65 -5.44 11.79
C ALA A 158 7.55 -4.78 10.73
N GLY A 159 7.97 -5.53 9.71
CA GLY A 159 8.69 -4.98 8.56
C GLY A 159 7.90 -3.92 7.79
N ALA A 160 6.59 -4.15 7.59
CA ALA A 160 5.71 -3.17 6.95
C ALA A 160 5.58 -1.89 7.78
N VAL A 161 5.44 -2.01 9.11
CA VAL A 161 5.34 -0.86 10.03
C VAL A 161 6.65 -0.06 10.06
N ASP A 162 7.80 -0.73 10.11
CA ASP A 162 9.12 -0.07 10.06
C ASP A 162 9.32 0.68 8.73
N ALA A 163 9.01 0.04 7.60
CA ALA A 163 9.08 0.67 6.28
C ALA A 163 8.13 1.87 6.18
N ARG A 164 6.91 1.78 6.70
CA ARG A 164 5.97 2.91 6.77
C ARG A 164 6.54 4.07 7.56
N GLY A 165 7.18 3.80 8.71
CA GLY A 165 7.84 4.82 9.52
C GLY A 165 8.96 5.55 8.77
N LYS A 166 9.72 4.84 7.93
CA LYS A 166 10.76 5.44 7.06
C LYS A 166 10.14 6.33 5.98
N LEU A 167 9.03 5.91 5.39
CA LEU A 167 8.33 6.69 4.36
C LEU A 167 7.87 8.05 4.89
N GLU A 168 7.37 8.07 6.12
CA GLU A 168 6.94 9.30 6.81
C GLU A 168 8.11 10.24 7.15
N ALA A 169 9.34 9.72 7.22
CA ALA A 169 10.53 10.55 7.34
C ALA A 169 10.87 11.25 6.02
N PHE A 170 10.57 10.64 4.87
CA PHE A 170 10.74 11.27 3.55
C PHE A 170 9.78 12.43 3.34
N ASP A 171 8.50 12.32 3.73
CA ASP A 171 7.54 13.42 3.62
C ASP A 171 7.98 14.70 4.38
N LYS A 172 8.78 14.53 5.44
CA LYS A 172 9.33 15.65 6.23
C LYS A 172 10.58 16.27 5.60
N LEU A 173 11.33 15.49 4.84
CA LEU A 173 12.54 15.93 4.15
C LEU A 173 12.14 16.35 2.74
N LYS A 174 11.95 17.65 2.51
CA LYS A 174 11.82 18.27 1.16
C LYS A 174 13.11 18.04 0.34
N ALA A 175 13.43 16.79 0.02
CA ALA A 175 14.65 16.39 -0.65
C ALA A 175 14.42 16.39 -2.16
N SER A 176 15.46 16.81 -2.89
CA SER A 176 15.49 17.02 -4.34
C SER A 176 14.70 15.98 -5.14
N GLU A 177 13.83 16.47 -6.03
CA GLU A 177 12.65 15.80 -6.60
C GLU A 177 12.87 14.49 -7.38
N GLY A 178 14.12 14.02 -7.56
CA GLY A 178 14.43 12.80 -8.32
C GLY A 178 14.84 11.59 -7.47
N GLN A 179 15.97 11.70 -6.76
CA GLN A 179 16.55 10.56 -6.02
C GLN A 179 15.76 10.24 -4.74
N ALA A 180 15.25 11.27 -4.06
CA ALA A 180 14.41 11.09 -2.88
C ALA A 180 13.07 10.41 -3.22
N ARG A 181 12.49 10.76 -4.38
CA ARG A 181 11.25 10.15 -4.86
C ARG A 181 11.42 8.65 -5.14
N ARG A 182 12.49 8.25 -5.84
CA ARG A 182 12.77 6.82 -6.09
C ARG A 182 12.94 6.03 -4.78
N ALA A 183 13.74 6.56 -3.85
CA ALA A 183 13.91 5.92 -2.55
C ALA A 183 12.59 5.79 -1.78
N ALA A 184 11.70 6.78 -1.86
CA ALA A 184 10.38 6.72 -1.25
C ALA A 184 9.46 5.71 -1.94
N LEU A 185 9.51 5.57 -3.28
CA LEU A 185 8.79 4.52 -4.01
C LEU A 185 9.28 3.12 -3.62
N ASP A 186 10.59 2.92 -3.50
CA ASP A 186 11.17 1.65 -3.06
C ASP A 186 10.67 1.27 -1.64
N VAL A 187 10.58 2.26 -0.74
CA VAL A 187 10.05 2.06 0.60
C VAL A 187 8.54 1.79 0.58
N ALA A 188 7.76 2.48 -0.24
CA ALA A 188 6.33 2.24 -0.39
C ALA A 188 6.05 0.81 -0.92
N SER A 189 6.82 0.38 -1.93
CA SER A 189 6.80 -0.99 -2.45
C SER A 189 7.14 -2.01 -1.36
N ALA A 190 8.14 -1.73 -0.52
CA ALA A 190 8.48 -2.58 0.62
C ALA A 190 7.33 -2.68 1.64
N VAL A 191 6.60 -1.60 1.92
CA VAL A 191 5.40 -1.63 2.78
C VAL A 191 4.32 -2.53 2.19
N ARG A 192 4.00 -2.36 0.91
CA ARG A 192 2.99 -3.17 0.21
C ARG A 192 3.37 -4.65 0.21
N LYS A 193 4.61 -4.96 -0.15
CA LYS A 193 5.13 -6.33 -0.13
C LYS A 193 4.98 -6.97 1.25
N ALA A 194 5.49 -6.32 2.29
CA ALA A 194 5.50 -6.89 3.63
C ALA A 194 4.07 -7.01 4.21
N SER A 195 3.21 -6.02 3.98
CA SER A 195 1.81 -6.07 4.43
C SER A 195 0.99 -7.12 3.70
N TYR A 196 1.18 -7.30 2.39
CA TYR A 196 0.56 -8.38 1.61
C TYR A 196 0.94 -9.77 2.13
N LEU A 197 2.22 -10.00 2.43
CA LEU A 197 2.69 -11.28 2.98
C LEU A 197 2.12 -11.54 4.38
N ALA A 198 2.11 -10.51 5.24
CA ALA A 198 1.48 -10.58 6.55
C ALA A 198 -0.01 -10.93 6.44
N GLU A 199 -0.75 -10.24 5.56
CA GLU A 199 -2.18 -10.45 5.33
C GLU A 199 -2.47 -11.90 4.95
N ARG A 200 -1.74 -12.47 3.99
CA ARG A 200 -1.97 -13.87 3.56
C ARG A 200 -1.73 -14.87 4.68
N ARG A 201 -0.67 -14.68 5.47
CA ARG A 201 -0.34 -15.54 6.62
C ARG A 201 -1.41 -15.43 7.71
N PHE A 202 -1.87 -14.21 8.04
CA PHE A 202 -2.97 -14.00 8.97
C PHE A 202 -4.29 -14.58 8.47
N GLN A 203 -4.60 -14.45 7.17
CA GLN A 203 -5.83 -14.99 6.58
C GLN A 203 -5.86 -16.52 6.69
N ARG A 204 -4.71 -17.16 6.48
CA ARG A 204 -4.57 -18.60 6.67
C ARG A 204 -4.76 -19.01 8.14
N ALA A 205 -4.15 -18.29 9.07
CA ALA A 205 -4.33 -18.51 10.51
C ALA A 205 -5.80 -18.32 10.93
N LYS A 206 -6.48 -17.28 10.42
CA LYS A 206 -7.92 -17.03 10.61
C LYS A 206 -8.75 -18.20 10.10
N THR A 207 -8.46 -18.68 8.90
CA THR A 207 -9.16 -19.81 8.29
C THR A 207 -9.05 -21.06 9.18
N TRP A 208 -7.87 -21.35 9.72
CA TRP A 208 -7.68 -22.49 10.63
C TRP A 208 -8.41 -22.33 11.97
N LEU A 209 -8.48 -21.11 12.49
CA LEU A 209 -9.24 -20.82 13.70
C LEU A 209 -10.74 -20.99 13.49
N GLU A 210 -11.26 -20.55 12.34
CA GLU A 210 -12.69 -20.64 12.01
C GLU A 210 -13.16 -22.07 11.68
N GLN A 211 -12.27 -22.90 11.13
CA GLN A 211 -12.58 -24.29 10.76
C GLN A 211 -12.34 -25.30 11.89
N GLY A 212 -11.68 -24.88 12.97
CA GLY A 212 -11.10 -25.80 13.93
C GLY A 212 -11.91 -26.07 15.18
N ASN A 213 -12.03 -27.35 15.52
CA ASN A 213 -12.26 -27.77 16.91
C ASN A 213 -10.89 -27.97 17.57
N PHE A 214 -10.53 -27.02 18.42
CA PHE A 214 -9.29 -27.07 19.18
C PHE A 214 -9.50 -27.86 20.47
N GLU A 215 -8.52 -28.69 20.84
CA GLU A 215 -8.51 -29.42 22.12
C GLU A 215 -8.11 -28.50 23.29
N GLU A 216 -7.46 -27.38 22.97
CA GLU A 216 -7.02 -26.39 23.93
C GLU A 216 -8.20 -25.64 24.59
N ASP A 217 -7.93 -25.06 25.77
CA ASP A 217 -8.87 -24.21 26.51
C ASP A 217 -9.50 -23.13 25.59
N PRO A 218 -10.84 -23.05 25.51
CA PRO A 218 -11.54 -22.04 24.71
C PRO A 218 -11.05 -20.62 24.96
N ALA A 219 -10.72 -20.25 26.20
CA ALA A 219 -10.21 -18.91 26.50
C ALA A 219 -8.88 -18.61 25.81
N ARG A 220 -8.01 -19.64 25.68
CA ARG A 220 -6.75 -19.55 24.96
C ARG A 220 -6.96 -19.40 23.46
N VAL A 221 -7.92 -20.14 22.89
CA VAL A 221 -8.30 -20.03 21.46
C VAL A 221 -8.89 -18.64 21.16
N THR A 222 -9.76 -18.13 22.02
CA THR A 222 -10.33 -16.77 21.90
C THR A 222 -9.24 -15.71 21.93
N LYS A 223 -8.27 -15.82 22.84
CA LYS A 223 -7.14 -14.88 22.91
C LYS A 223 -6.27 -14.92 21.65
N GLU A 224 -6.03 -16.11 21.10
CA GLU A 224 -5.27 -16.25 19.87
C GLU A 224 -6.04 -15.73 18.65
N THR A 225 -7.35 -15.94 18.63
CA THR A 225 -8.26 -15.37 17.61
C THR A 225 -8.17 -13.84 17.61
N ALA A 226 -8.21 -13.21 18.78
CA ALA A 226 -8.06 -11.76 18.88
C ALA A 226 -6.72 -11.27 18.32
N ARG A 227 -5.62 -11.98 18.58
CA ARG A 227 -4.31 -11.62 18.05
C ARG A 227 -4.25 -11.73 16.53
N VAL A 228 -4.80 -12.80 15.96
CA VAL A 228 -4.85 -13.00 14.52
C VAL A 228 -5.71 -11.93 13.85
N PHE A 229 -6.89 -11.64 14.38
CA PHE A 229 -7.80 -10.64 13.81
C PHE A 229 -7.22 -9.23 13.87
N ARG A 230 -6.58 -8.86 14.99
CA ARG A 230 -5.87 -7.59 15.12
C ARG A 230 -4.76 -7.47 14.08
N GLY A 231 -3.93 -8.50 13.94
CA GLY A 231 -2.84 -8.53 12.97
C GLY A 231 -3.34 -8.45 11.53
N LEU A 232 -4.39 -9.22 11.21
CA LEU A 232 -5.03 -9.24 9.90
C LEU A 232 -5.58 -7.86 9.53
N ALA A 233 -6.37 -7.24 10.42
CA ALA A 233 -6.93 -5.92 10.20
C ALA A 233 -5.84 -4.88 9.87
N LYS A 234 -4.76 -4.85 10.65
CA LYS A 234 -3.64 -3.94 10.42
C LYS A 234 -2.93 -4.22 9.10
N ALA A 235 -2.71 -5.49 8.75
CA ALA A 235 -2.08 -5.89 7.49
C ALA A 235 -2.94 -5.48 6.28
N MET A 236 -4.25 -5.73 6.31
CA MET A 236 -5.19 -5.34 5.25
C MET A 236 -5.18 -3.83 5.02
N LEU A 237 -5.24 -3.05 6.09
CA LEU A 237 -5.24 -1.58 6.01
C LEU A 237 -3.93 -1.03 5.45
N LEU A 238 -2.78 -1.59 5.86
CA LEU A 238 -1.48 -1.20 5.31
C LEU A 238 -1.32 -1.57 3.83
N ASN A 239 -1.82 -2.75 3.44
CA ASN A 239 -1.78 -3.21 2.05
C ASN A 239 -2.67 -2.37 1.13
N GLN A 240 -3.81 -1.87 1.63
CA GLN A 240 -4.70 -0.97 0.90
C GLN A 240 -4.26 0.51 0.93
N LYS A 241 -3.26 0.85 1.74
CA LYS A 241 -2.85 2.24 1.91
C LYS A 241 -2.13 2.75 0.67
N ARG A 242 -2.64 3.86 0.12
CA ARG A 242 -1.94 4.65 -0.88
C ARG A 242 -1.07 5.69 -0.19
N PHE A 243 0.18 5.79 -0.62
CA PHE A 243 1.10 6.81 -0.16
C PHE A 243 1.15 7.95 -1.17
N SER A 244 1.31 9.18 -0.68
CA SER A 244 1.38 10.41 -1.48
C SER A 244 2.41 10.33 -2.62
N VAL A 245 3.55 9.66 -2.37
CA VAL A 245 4.61 9.46 -3.37
C VAL A 245 4.16 8.68 -4.61
N GLU A 246 3.08 7.90 -4.48
CA GLU A 246 2.52 7.04 -5.52
C GLU A 246 1.47 7.79 -6.38
N GLU A 247 1.09 9.02 -6.01
CA GLU A 247 0.16 9.84 -6.78
C GLU A 247 0.82 10.35 -8.08
N GLY A 248 0.15 10.14 -9.22
CA GLY A 248 0.60 10.61 -10.53
C GLY A 248 1.42 9.61 -11.36
N GLU A 249 1.76 8.43 -10.82
CA GLU A 249 2.19 7.31 -11.64
C GLU A 249 0.98 6.51 -12.11
N GLY A 250 0.84 6.33 -13.43
CA GLY A 250 -0.09 5.34 -13.97
C GLY A 250 0.32 3.99 -13.42
N GLN A 251 -0.55 3.40 -12.58
CA GLN A 251 -0.27 2.15 -11.87
C GLN A 251 0.23 1.07 -12.81
N GLN A 252 1.53 0.82 -12.77
CA GLN A 252 2.15 -0.42 -13.23
C GLN A 252 3.09 -0.92 -12.14
N ASP A 253 2.59 -0.96 -10.90
CA ASP A 253 3.28 -1.60 -9.78
C ASP A 253 3.11 -3.12 -9.95
N PHE A 254 4.03 -3.69 -10.71
CA PHE A 254 3.93 -5.05 -11.24
C PHE A 254 4.19 -6.13 -10.16
N GLY A 255 4.60 -5.73 -8.95
CA GLY A 255 4.98 -6.62 -7.85
C GLY A 255 3.84 -7.44 -7.22
N THR A 256 2.59 -7.23 -7.66
CA THR A 256 1.46 -8.14 -7.39
C THR A 256 0.79 -8.66 -8.67
N ASP A 257 1.25 -8.20 -9.84
CA ASP A 257 0.48 -8.29 -11.07
C ASP A 257 0.86 -9.48 -11.94
N LEU A 258 2.08 -10.04 -11.93
CA LEU A 258 2.37 -11.18 -12.83
C LEU A 258 1.52 -12.41 -12.49
N LEU A 259 1.46 -12.81 -11.22
CA LEU A 259 0.63 -13.93 -10.79
C LEU A 259 -0.88 -13.61 -10.87
N ARG A 260 -1.30 -12.37 -10.60
CA ARG A 260 -2.71 -11.93 -10.81
C ARG A 260 -3.08 -11.82 -12.29
N TYR A 261 -2.16 -11.43 -13.15
CA TYR A 261 -2.30 -11.35 -14.61
C TYR A 261 -2.34 -12.75 -15.23
N LEU A 262 -1.56 -13.69 -14.69
CA LEU A 262 -1.51 -15.08 -15.15
C LEU A 262 -2.63 -15.96 -14.59
N ASN A 263 -3.19 -15.63 -13.43
CA ASN A 263 -4.34 -16.33 -12.83
C ASN A 263 -5.71 -15.71 -13.22
N ARG A 264 -5.73 -14.62 -14.00
CA ARG A 264 -6.96 -14.00 -14.57
C ARG A 264 -7.52 -14.87 -15.70
N LYS A 265 -8.11 -16.03 -15.38
CA LYS A 265 -8.90 -16.82 -16.35
C LYS A 265 -10.37 -16.40 -16.42
N ASN A 266 -10.88 -15.65 -15.44
CA ASN A 266 -12.26 -15.16 -15.40
C ASN A 266 -12.23 -13.67 -15.02
N HIS A 267 -12.95 -12.84 -15.78
CA HIS A 267 -13.27 -11.46 -15.39
C HIS A 267 -14.02 -11.43 -14.04
N GLU A 268 -13.89 -10.31 -13.31
CA GLU A 268 -14.55 -9.90 -12.03
C GLU A 268 -13.65 -9.69 -10.79
N GLY A 269 -12.37 -9.32 -10.96
CA GLY A 269 -11.64 -8.58 -9.92
C GLY A 269 -11.93 -7.07 -10.06
N PRO A 270 -12.14 -6.30 -8.96
CA PRO A 270 -12.41 -4.88 -9.09
C PRO A 270 -11.22 -4.17 -9.74
N PRO A 271 -11.48 -3.11 -10.53
CA PRO A 271 -10.43 -2.34 -11.18
C PRO A 271 -9.47 -1.78 -10.13
N VAL A 272 -8.21 -1.59 -10.55
CA VAL A 272 -7.17 -0.95 -9.75
C VAL A 272 -7.57 0.54 -9.57
N GLY A 273 -8.42 0.81 -8.58
CA GLY A 273 -9.06 2.10 -8.38
C GLY A 273 -9.32 2.33 -6.90
N GLY A 274 -8.57 3.24 -6.29
CA GLY A 274 -8.70 3.62 -4.88
C GLY A 274 -8.49 2.45 -3.89
N PRO A 275 -8.53 2.72 -2.58
CA PRO A 275 -8.70 1.67 -1.59
C PRO A 275 -10.07 1.01 -1.78
N ASP A 276 -10.12 -0.32 -1.76
CA ASP A 276 -11.39 -1.05 -1.78
C ASP A 276 -12.13 -0.82 -0.46
N LYS A 277 -13.20 -0.03 -0.51
CA LYS A 277 -14.02 0.29 0.67
C LYS A 277 -14.57 -0.97 1.34
N GLY A 278 -14.75 -2.08 0.60
CA GLY A 278 -15.15 -3.37 1.17
C GLY A 278 -14.08 -3.96 2.07
N ILE A 279 -12.83 -3.99 1.62
CA ILE A 279 -11.68 -4.51 2.38
C ILE A 279 -11.42 -3.64 3.62
N GLN A 280 -11.53 -2.31 3.49
CA GLN A 280 -11.36 -1.40 4.64
C GLN A 280 -12.46 -1.58 5.70
N ALA A 281 -13.71 -1.80 5.27
CA ALA A 281 -14.81 -2.09 6.18
C ALA A 281 -14.61 -3.43 6.91
N GLU A 282 -14.20 -4.48 6.20
CA GLU A 282 -13.87 -5.77 6.81
C GLU A 282 -12.73 -5.64 7.84
N ALA A 283 -11.67 -4.91 7.50
CA ALA A 283 -10.56 -4.68 8.41
C ALA A 283 -11.00 -3.93 9.67
N ARG A 284 -11.88 -2.92 9.55
CA ARG A 284 -12.47 -2.24 10.70
C ARG A 284 -13.31 -3.20 11.54
N ASP A 285 -14.17 -3.99 10.93
CA ASP A 285 -15.04 -4.90 11.66
C ASP A 285 -14.22 -5.95 12.43
N LEU A 286 -13.13 -6.47 11.84
CA LEU A 286 -12.15 -7.31 12.53
C LEU A 286 -11.49 -6.56 13.70
N ALA A 287 -11.07 -5.32 13.51
CA ALA A 287 -10.45 -4.49 14.54
C ALA A 287 -11.40 -4.17 15.72
N LEU A 288 -12.69 -3.99 15.45
CA LEU A 288 -13.68 -3.76 16.50
C LEU A 288 -14.04 -5.05 17.26
N ARG A 289 -14.14 -6.18 16.56
CA ARG A 289 -14.41 -7.50 17.18
C ARG A 289 -13.36 -7.91 18.21
N VAL A 290 -12.11 -7.47 18.08
CA VAL A 290 -11.09 -7.80 19.08
C VAL A 290 -11.28 -7.05 20.40
N LEU A 291 -12.04 -5.95 20.41
CA LEU A 291 -12.41 -5.23 21.63
C LEU A 291 -13.46 -5.99 22.45
N ASP A 292 -14.31 -6.80 21.81
CA ASP A 292 -15.25 -7.68 22.51
C ASP A 292 -14.53 -8.76 23.33
N VAL A 293 -13.32 -9.14 22.90
CA VAL A 293 -12.47 -10.09 23.62
C VAL A 293 -11.74 -9.42 24.79
N ASP A 294 -11.13 -8.26 24.53
CA ASP A 294 -10.44 -7.48 25.56
C ASP A 294 -10.41 -6.00 25.17
N ALA A 295 -11.33 -5.23 25.76
CA ALA A 295 -11.49 -3.79 25.56
C ALA A 295 -10.45 -2.94 26.33
N THR A 296 -9.60 -3.58 27.13
CA THR A 296 -8.50 -2.94 27.87
C THR A 296 -7.14 -3.17 27.21
N ASN A 297 -7.09 -4.02 26.19
CA ASN A 297 -5.87 -4.30 25.47
C ASN A 297 -5.43 -3.08 24.63
N VAL A 298 -4.29 -2.51 25.00
CA VAL A 298 -3.66 -1.36 24.33
C VAL A 298 -3.51 -1.56 22.82
N LEU A 299 -3.09 -2.75 22.38
CA LEU A 299 -2.88 -3.05 20.96
C LEU A 299 -4.20 -3.23 20.19
N ASN A 300 -5.25 -3.72 20.85
CA ASN A 300 -6.57 -3.83 20.21
C ASN A 300 -7.17 -2.43 20.00
N LEU A 301 -7.05 -1.55 21.00
CA LEU A 301 -7.47 -0.16 20.91
C LEU A 301 -6.68 0.62 19.86
N GLU A 302 -5.36 0.42 19.77
CA GLU A 302 -4.51 1.00 18.72
C GLU A 302 -5.03 0.64 17.32
N VAL A 303 -5.28 -0.65 17.06
CA VAL A 303 -5.73 -1.11 15.73
C VAL A 303 -7.15 -0.68 15.42
N ALA A 304 -8.06 -0.65 16.40
CA ALA A 304 -9.39 -0.08 16.23
C ALA A 304 -9.32 1.41 15.86
N GLY A 305 -8.50 2.18 16.57
CA GLY A 305 -8.27 3.59 16.27
C GLY A 305 -7.69 3.81 14.87
N PHE A 306 -6.68 3.02 14.51
CA PHE A 306 -6.10 3.03 13.16
C PHE A 306 -7.13 2.71 12.08
N ALA A 307 -7.97 1.68 12.27
CA ALA A 307 -8.99 1.29 11.30
C ALA A 307 -10.07 2.35 11.09
N CYS A 308 -10.55 2.98 12.17
CA CYS A 308 -11.49 4.10 12.09
C CYS A 308 -10.88 5.29 11.33
N ALA A 309 -9.61 5.61 11.59
CA ALA A 309 -8.92 6.71 10.93
C ALA A 309 -8.73 6.48 9.43
N GLU A 310 -8.43 5.25 9.01
CA GLU A 310 -8.29 4.92 7.59
C GLU A 310 -9.60 5.06 6.81
N LEU A 311 -10.74 4.90 7.49
CA LEU A 311 -12.08 5.14 6.94
C LEU A 311 -12.57 6.59 7.08
N GLY A 312 -11.76 7.48 7.64
CA GLY A 312 -12.10 8.90 7.86
C GLY A 312 -12.96 9.18 9.10
N ASP A 313 -13.25 8.18 9.93
CA ASP A 313 -13.92 8.37 11.22
C ASP A 313 -12.91 8.78 12.30
N PHE A 314 -12.40 10.00 12.19
CA PHE A 314 -11.37 10.54 13.08
C PHE A 314 -11.87 10.72 14.51
N ALA A 315 -13.18 10.96 14.70
CA ALA A 315 -13.77 11.11 16.03
C ALA A 315 -13.69 9.79 16.82
N THR A 316 -14.16 8.69 16.24
CA THR A 316 -14.06 7.36 16.87
C THR A 316 -12.61 6.91 16.99
N ALA A 317 -11.77 7.23 16.00
CA ALA A 317 -10.35 6.93 16.06
C ALA A 317 -9.67 7.54 17.30
N ARG A 318 -9.92 8.83 17.59
CA ARG A 318 -9.36 9.49 18.78
C ARG A 318 -9.83 8.81 20.07
N VAL A 319 -11.12 8.51 20.20
CA VAL A 319 -11.66 7.86 21.41
C VAL A 319 -10.91 6.56 21.71
N HIS A 320 -10.65 5.73 20.70
CA HIS A 320 -9.89 4.49 20.90
C HIS A 320 -8.42 4.75 21.24
N LEU A 321 -7.76 5.68 20.55
CA LEU A 321 -6.35 5.99 20.78
C LEU A 321 -6.10 6.71 22.12
N GLU A 322 -7.00 7.58 22.56
CA GLU A 322 -6.97 8.21 23.89
C GLU A 322 -7.09 7.16 24.98
N LYS A 323 -8.08 6.27 24.87
CA LYS A 323 -8.23 5.15 25.81
C LYS A 323 -7.00 4.23 25.82
N ALA A 324 -6.37 4.01 24.67
CA ALA A 324 -5.13 3.24 24.60
C ALA A 324 -3.98 3.96 25.35
N LEU A 325 -3.87 5.28 25.24
CA LEU A 325 -2.90 6.10 25.98
C LEU A 325 -3.21 6.22 27.47
N GLU A 326 -4.48 6.11 27.89
CA GLU A 326 -4.84 6.03 29.31
C GLU A 326 -4.23 4.79 29.97
N PHE A 327 -4.24 3.65 29.26
CA PHE A 327 -3.64 2.41 29.74
C PHE A 327 -2.11 2.36 29.59
N ASP A 328 -1.56 2.98 28.55
CA ASP A 328 -0.12 3.07 28.32
C ASP A 328 0.30 4.47 27.79
N PRO A 329 0.52 5.45 28.69
CA PRO A 329 0.89 6.81 28.32
C PRO A 329 2.27 6.91 27.64
N GLY A 330 3.12 5.89 27.80
CA GLY A 330 4.46 5.81 27.24
C GLY A 330 4.50 5.28 25.81
N ASN A 331 3.37 4.87 25.24
CA ASN A 331 3.34 4.17 23.98
C ASN A 331 3.57 5.09 22.77
N GLU A 332 4.80 5.11 22.26
CA GLU A 332 5.18 5.95 21.10
C GLU A 332 4.44 5.58 19.81
N ALA A 333 4.05 4.31 19.64
CA ALA A 333 3.28 3.89 18.46
C ALA A 333 1.89 4.54 18.46
N ILE A 334 1.20 4.55 19.62
CA ILE A 334 -0.12 5.17 19.75
C ILE A 334 -0.03 6.70 19.60
N LYS A 335 0.97 7.35 20.22
CA LYS A 335 1.20 8.79 20.03
C LYS A 335 1.41 9.14 18.56
N SER A 336 2.18 8.31 17.85
CA SER A 336 2.44 8.48 16.42
C SER A 336 1.18 8.30 15.57
N GLU A 337 0.34 7.30 15.85
CA GLU A 337 -0.96 7.16 15.16
C GLU A 337 -1.92 8.31 15.52
N MET A 338 -1.98 8.77 16.78
CA MET A 338 -2.77 9.93 17.19
C MET A 338 -2.35 11.21 16.45
N ALA A 339 -1.04 11.46 16.33
CA ALA A 339 -0.52 12.58 15.55
C ALA A 339 -0.97 12.49 14.09
N ARG A 340 -1.00 11.28 13.51
CA ARG A 340 -1.48 11.04 12.14
C ARG A 340 -2.98 11.31 11.99
N VAL A 341 -3.80 10.88 12.95
CA VAL A 341 -5.24 11.20 12.98
C VAL A 341 -5.45 12.72 12.97
N ASN A 342 -4.75 13.43 13.85
CA ASN A 342 -4.88 14.89 13.96
C ASN A 342 -4.44 15.62 12.69
N VAL A 343 -3.39 15.14 12.01
CA VAL A 343 -2.93 15.70 10.73
C VAL A 343 -3.97 15.44 9.64
N ARG A 344 -4.46 14.21 9.50
CA ARG A 344 -5.46 13.82 8.48
C ARG A 344 -6.79 14.53 8.68
N GLU A 345 -7.25 14.67 9.91
CA GLU A 345 -8.47 15.41 10.22
C GLU A 345 -8.34 16.89 9.82
N LYS A 346 -7.19 17.52 10.11
CA LYS A 346 -6.91 18.90 9.66
C LYS A 346 -6.87 19.02 8.13
N HIS A 347 -6.25 18.06 7.43
CA HIS A 347 -6.21 18.06 5.98
C HIS A 347 -7.59 17.82 5.35
N GLY A 348 -8.36 16.84 5.84
CA GLY A 348 -9.72 16.59 5.36
C GLY A 348 -10.67 17.76 5.64
N ALA A 349 -10.52 18.42 6.80
CA ALA A 349 -11.24 19.65 7.09
C ALA A 349 -10.86 20.79 6.11
N ALA A 350 -9.58 20.90 5.75
CA ALA A 350 -9.10 21.89 4.79
C ALA A 350 -9.59 21.60 3.36
N GLU A 351 -9.62 20.34 2.91
CA GLU A 351 -10.17 19.95 1.60
C GLU A 351 -11.67 20.27 1.49
N ASN A 352 -12.46 19.90 2.50
CA ASN A 352 -13.89 20.21 2.56
C ASN A 352 -14.13 21.73 2.56
N SER A 353 -13.30 22.47 3.30
CA SER A 353 -13.37 23.93 3.37
C SER A 353 -12.94 24.59 2.06
N GLU A 354 -12.01 23.98 1.32
CA GLU A 354 -11.64 24.43 -0.02
C GLU A 354 -12.78 24.21 -1.02
N THR A 355 -13.42 23.04 -1.05
CA THR A 355 -14.62 22.83 -1.89
C THR A 355 -15.71 23.85 -1.57
N LEU A 356 -15.99 24.07 -0.28
CA LEU A 356 -16.94 25.08 0.16
C LEU A 356 -16.51 26.50 -0.29
N LEU A 357 -15.22 26.82 -0.28
CA LEU A 357 -14.72 28.10 -0.77
C LEU A 357 -15.00 28.29 -2.27
N PHE A 358 -14.83 27.26 -3.10
CA PHE A 358 -15.15 27.31 -4.53
C PHE A 358 -16.65 27.55 -4.77
N ASP A 359 -17.50 26.86 -4.00
CA ASP A 359 -18.96 27.04 -4.08
C ASP A 359 -19.38 28.45 -3.65
N LEU A 360 -18.83 28.95 -2.53
CA LEU A 360 -19.08 30.31 -2.05
C LEU A 360 -18.57 31.37 -3.02
N GLN A 361 -17.42 31.13 -3.66
CA GLN A 361 -16.86 32.03 -4.67
C GLN A 361 -17.78 32.11 -5.90
N THR A 362 -18.28 30.96 -6.36
CA THR A 362 -19.22 30.90 -7.49
C THR A 362 -20.53 31.62 -7.17
N GLN A 363 -21.06 31.44 -5.95
CA GLN A 363 -22.25 32.15 -5.47
C GLN A 363 -21.99 33.66 -5.35
N LEU A 364 -20.80 34.06 -4.90
CA LEU A 364 -20.43 35.47 -4.76
C LEU A 364 -20.35 36.16 -6.12
N ASP A 365 -19.78 35.49 -7.13
CA ASP A 365 -19.77 36.00 -8.51
C ASP A 365 -21.19 36.24 -9.02
N ALA A 366 -22.08 35.25 -8.86
CA ALA A 366 -23.47 35.35 -9.29
C ALA A 366 -24.23 36.49 -8.58
N ALA A 367 -24.07 36.60 -7.25
CA ALA A 367 -24.69 37.66 -6.46
C ALA A 367 -24.15 39.06 -6.85
N HIS A 368 -22.85 39.16 -7.13
CA HIS A 368 -22.24 40.42 -7.58
C HIS A 368 -22.78 40.84 -8.95
N VAL A 369 -22.89 39.91 -9.91
CA VAL A 369 -23.47 40.17 -11.24
C VAL A 369 -24.94 40.60 -11.14
N ALA A 370 -25.70 39.98 -10.23
CA ALA A 370 -27.09 40.34 -9.96
C ALA A 370 -27.24 41.64 -9.14
N SER A 371 -26.15 42.23 -8.65
CA SER A 371 -26.16 43.36 -7.72
C SER A 371 -26.98 43.11 -6.44
N ASP A 372 -27.02 41.87 -5.97
CA ASP A 372 -27.69 41.48 -4.72
C ASP A 372 -26.79 41.80 -3.50
N VAL A 373 -27.04 42.97 -2.91
CA VAL A 373 -26.28 43.50 -1.78
C VAL A 373 -26.31 42.55 -0.56
N ALA A 374 -27.46 41.97 -0.25
CA ALA A 374 -27.63 41.13 0.94
C ALA A 374 -26.88 39.80 0.80
N ALA A 375 -27.00 39.16 -0.37
CA ALA A 375 -26.26 37.93 -0.66
C ALA A 375 -24.74 38.17 -0.66
N VAL A 376 -24.28 39.25 -1.28
CA VAL A 376 -22.85 39.63 -1.31
C VAL A 376 -22.30 39.81 0.11
N ALA A 377 -23.01 40.52 0.99
CA ALA A 377 -22.58 40.70 2.39
C ALA A 377 -22.47 39.36 3.14
N SER A 378 -23.47 38.51 3.00
CA SER A 378 -23.51 37.20 3.69
C SER A 378 -22.39 36.29 3.22
N LEU A 379 -22.17 36.20 1.90
CA LEU A 379 -21.14 35.35 1.30
C LEU A 379 -19.73 35.83 1.65
N MET A 380 -19.45 37.14 1.60
CA MET A 380 -18.16 37.69 2.04
C MET A 380 -17.92 37.44 3.54
N THR A 381 -18.97 37.47 4.36
CA THR A 381 -18.87 37.14 5.79
C THR A 381 -18.48 35.68 5.99
N HIS A 382 -19.13 34.75 5.29
CA HIS A 382 -18.79 33.33 5.35
C HIS A 382 -17.37 33.04 4.87
N ILE A 383 -16.96 33.62 3.74
CA ILE A 383 -15.58 33.50 3.23
C ILE A 383 -14.59 34.06 4.26
N GLY A 384 -14.90 35.20 4.87
CA GLY A 384 -14.09 35.80 5.92
C GLY A 384 -13.94 34.90 7.16
N ALA A 385 -14.98 34.16 7.54
CA ALA A 385 -14.93 33.21 8.65
C ALA A 385 -14.04 31.99 8.34
N LEU A 386 -14.09 31.46 7.11
CA LEU A 386 -13.19 30.39 6.67
C LEU A 386 -11.72 30.82 6.75
N VAL A 387 -11.44 32.07 6.32
CA VAL A 387 -10.09 32.66 6.37
C VAL A 387 -9.61 32.86 7.81
N ASP A 388 -10.45 33.42 8.68
CA ASP A 388 -10.10 33.65 10.10
C ASP A 388 -9.87 32.34 10.86
N GLY A 389 -10.62 31.29 10.52
CA GLY A 389 -10.50 29.97 11.13
C GLY A 389 -9.31 29.14 10.63
N ASN A 390 -8.45 29.67 9.74
CA ASN A 390 -7.43 28.90 9.02
C ASN A 390 -7.98 27.63 8.35
N GLN A 391 -9.24 27.66 7.92
CA GLN A 391 -9.91 26.51 7.30
C GLN A 391 -9.55 26.40 5.81
N VAL A 392 -9.05 27.46 5.19
CA VAL A 392 -8.62 27.49 3.79
C VAL A 392 -7.16 27.89 3.67
N THR A 393 -6.45 27.32 2.69
CA THR A 393 -5.05 27.65 2.40
C THR A 393 -4.95 28.88 1.48
N TRP A 394 -3.76 29.50 1.44
CA TRP A 394 -3.49 30.59 0.48
C TRP A 394 -3.63 30.10 -0.97
N ASP A 395 -3.10 28.91 -1.28
CA ASP A 395 -3.20 28.32 -2.62
C ASP A 395 -4.66 28.08 -3.03
N ALA A 396 -5.53 27.64 -2.10
CA ALA A 396 -6.97 27.53 -2.35
C ALA A 396 -7.61 28.89 -2.68
N CYS A 397 -7.25 29.95 -1.96
CA CYS A 397 -7.72 31.31 -2.24
C CYS A 397 -7.26 31.81 -3.63
N VAL A 398 -6.03 31.47 -4.04
CA VAL A 398 -5.49 31.83 -5.36
C VAL A 398 -6.20 31.05 -6.47
N ARG A 399 -6.36 29.72 -6.31
CA ARG A 399 -6.99 28.84 -7.31
C ARG A 399 -8.47 29.17 -7.52
N SER A 400 -9.21 29.43 -6.45
CA SER A 400 -10.63 29.83 -6.51
C SER A 400 -10.84 31.21 -7.12
N LYS A 401 -9.79 32.04 -7.22
CA LYS A 401 -9.87 33.43 -7.71
C LYS A 401 -10.81 34.32 -6.88
N VAL A 402 -11.19 33.91 -5.67
CA VAL A 402 -12.08 34.67 -4.78
C VAL A 402 -11.57 36.09 -4.52
N GLY A 403 -10.24 36.27 -4.42
CA GLY A 403 -9.62 37.59 -4.25
C GLY A 403 -9.87 38.54 -5.43
N LYS A 404 -10.07 38.03 -6.65
CA LYS A 404 -10.40 38.87 -7.82
C LYS A 404 -11.82 39.40 -7.73
N THR A 405 -12.77 38.55 -7.37
CA THR A 405 -14.18 38.93 -7.18
C THR A 405 -14.31 39.97 -6.07
N VAL A 406 -13.72 39.71 -4.90
CA VAL A 406 -13.76 40.64 -3.78
C VAL A 406 -13.04 41.96 -4.12
N GLY A 407 -11.93 41.90 -4.86
CA GLY A 407 -11.24 43.10 -5.36
C GLY A 407 -12.05 43.89 -6.40
N SER A 408 -12.92 43.23 -7.16
CA SER A 408 -13.88 43.88 -8.07
C SER A 408 -14.97 44.61 -7.27
N ILE A 409 -15.58 43.93 -6.30
CA ILE A 409 -16.59 44.50 -5.39
C ILE A 409 -16.03 45.70 -4.62
N GLN A 410 -14.76 45.65 -4.19
CA GLN A 410 -14.09 46.77 -3.54
C GLN A 410 -14.02 48.02 -4.44
N LYS A 411 -13.81 47.85 -5.75
CA LYS A 411 -13.67 48.96 -6.71
C LYS A 411 -15.02 49.46 -7.21
N SER A 412 -15.97 48.55 -7.38
CA SER A 412 -17.30 48.80 -7.95
C SER A 412 -18.35 48.05 -7.13
N PRO A 413 -18.69 48.54 -5.93
CA PRO A 413 -19.64 47.86 -5.06
C PRO A 413 -21.04 47.88 -5.69
N PRO A 414 -21.84 46.81 -5.52
CA PRO A 414 -23.19 46.74 -6.04
C PRO A 414 -24.02 47.91 -5.49
N ASN A 415 -24.76 48.59 -6.37
CA ASN A 415 -25.55 49.78 -6.06
C ASN A 415 -24.76 50.94 -5.39
N ASN A 416 -23.44 50.99 -5.56
CA ASN A 416 -22.55 51.93 -4.88
C ASN A 416 -22.63 51.84 -3.34
N ASP A 417 -22.94 50.65 -2.80
CA ASP A 417 -23.09 50.44 -1.36
C ASP A 417 -21.74 50.53 -0.63
N GLN A 418 -21.61 51.54 0.23
CA GLN A 418 -20.38 51.83 0.96
C GLN A 418 -20.06 50.79 2.04
N GLU A 419 -21.08 50.14 2.62
CA GLU A 419 -20.88 49.12 3.65
C GLU A 419 -20.31 47.84 3.03
N ILE A 420 -20.86 47.42 1.89
CA ILE A 420 -20.30 46.33 1.08
C ILE A 420 -18.86 46.61 0.66
N GLN A 421 -18.59 47.84 0.21
CA GLN A 421 -17.23 48.24 -0.13
C GLN A 421 -16.28 48.08 1.05
N ASN A 422 -16.69 48.53 2.24
CA ASN A 422 -15.89 48.41 3.46
C ASN A 422 -15.68 46.96 3.89
N GLN A 423 -16.67 46.08 3.72
CA GLN A 423 -16.52 44.65 3.96
C GLN A 423 -15.51 44.01 2.99
N ALA A 424 -15.59 44.36 1.71
CA ALA A 424 -14.63 43.90 0.70
C ALA A 424 -13.19 44.35 1.02
N VAL A 425 -13.00 45.61 1.48
CA VAL A 425 -11.70 46.11 1.95
C VAL A 425 -11.14 45.25 3.09
N ARG A 426 -11.98 44.90 4.08
CA ARG A 426 -11.55 44.07 5.22
C ARG A 426 -11.14 42.67 4.75
N LEU A 427 -11.92 42.07 3.86
CA LEU A 427 -11.63 40.73 3.36
C LEU A 427 -10.36 40.69 2.50
N VAL A 428 -10.14 41.71 1.65
CA VAL A 428 -8.88 41.87 0.90
C VAL A 428 -7.68 41.99 1.84
N ARG A 429 -7.83 42.72 2.95
CA ARG A 429 -6.76 42.81 3.98
C ARG A 429 -6.45 41.43 4.56
N LYS A 430 -7.46 40.63 4.89
CA LYS A 430 -7.27 39.26 5.38
C LYS A 430 -6.52 38.38 4.37
N PHE A 431 -6.87 38.46 3.08
CA PHE A 431 -6.13 37.74 2.04
C PHE A 431 -4.67 38.19 1.93
N ARG A 432 -4.40 39.48 2.08
CA ARG A 432 -3.03 40.01 2.10
C ARG A 432 -2.25 39.51 3.31
N ASP A 433 -2.84 39.56 4.50
CA ASP A 433 -2.22 39.06 5.73
C ASP A 433 -1.92 37.56 5.61
N MET A 434 -2.83 36.79 5.00
CA MET A 434 -2.62 35.37 4.71
C MET A 434 -1.48 35.15 3.69
N ALA A 435 -1.40 35.96 2.64
CA ALA A 435 -0.31 35.90 1.66
C ALA A 435 1.05 36.22 2.28
N GLU A 436 1.13 37.22 3.16
CA GLU A 436 2.35 37.62 3.85
C GLU A 436 2.86 36.50 4.78
N ARG A 437 1.96 35.79 5.48
CA ARG A 437 2.33 34.62 6.31
C ARG A 437 2.85 33.43 5.51
N ASN A 438 2.42 33.29 4.26
CA ASN A 438 2.78 32.15 3.40
C ASN A 438 3.93 32.48 2.43
N ARG A 439 4.51 33.69 2.50
CA ARG A 439 5.63 34.08 1.66
C ARG A 439 6.90 33.32 2.09
N PRO A 440 7.61 32.63 1.18
CA PRO A 440 8.86 31.96 1.55
C PRO A 440 9.89 32.98 2.04
N LEU A 441 10.57 32.67 3.16
CA LEU A 441 11.55 33.53 3.85
C LEU A 441 12.80 33.90 3.03
N TRP A 442 12.87 33.50 1.76
CA TRP A 442 14.04 33.62 0.89
C TRP A 442 13.74 34.42 -0.39
N SER A 443 12.71 35.29 -0.36
CA SER A 443 12.40 36.22 -1.47
C SER A 443 12.97 37.60 -1.24
#